data_AF-A0A7W7D8U0-F1
#
_entry.id   AF-A0A7W7D8U0-F1
#
_cell.length_a   1.000
_cell.length_b   1.000
_cell.length_c   1.000
_cell.angle_alpha   90.00
_cell.angle_beta   90.00
_cell.angle_gamma   90.00
#
_symmetry.space_group_name_H-M   'P 1'
#
loop_
_entity.id
_entity.type
_entity.pdbx_description
1 polymer ?
#
loop_
_entity_poly.entity_id
_entity_poly.type
_entity_poly.pdbx_seq_one_letter_code
_entity_poly.pdbx_strand_id
1 'polypeptide(L)' 'MFSERALLALLCAAMVTAVMTGLRLADHASWPQALGIGLGAGGATLLGVISLLNRGK' A
#
# COMPACT_ATOMS: atom_id res chain seq x y z
N MET A 1 -20.10 7.25 -3.69
CA MET A 1 -18.97 7.82 -4.46
C MET A 1 -17.74 7.82 -3.57
N PHE A 2 -16.70 7.05 -3.91
CA PHE A 2 -15.41 7.21 -3.24
C PHE A 2 -14.95 8.65 -3.47
N SER A 3 -14.63 9.38 -2.40
CA SER A 3 -14.02 10.72 -2.52
C SER A 3 -12.70 10.59 -3.28
N GLU A 4 -12.38 11.52 -4.19
CA GLU A 4 -11.10 11.53 -4.94
C GLU A 4 -9.88 11.31 -4.04
N ARG A 5 -9.94 11.83 -2.81
CA ARG A 5 -8.90 11.65 -1.78
C ARG A 5 -8.71 10.18 -1.36
N ALA A 6 -9.80 9.43 -1.25
CA ALA A 6 -9.77 8.01 -0.92
C ALA A 6 -9.28 7.17 -2.12
N LEU A 7 -9.61 7.58 -3.35
CA LEU A 7 -9.08 6.95 -4.57
C LEU A 7 -7.56 7.13 -4.67
N LEU A 8 -7.06 8.35 -4.42
CA LEU A 8 -5.61 8.65 -4.36
C LEU A 8 -4.89 7.83 -3.28
N ALA A 9 -5.49 7.72 -2.10
CA ALA A 9 -4.93 6.92 -1.01
C ALA A 9 -4.84 5.42 -1.38
N LEU A 10 -5.87 4.89 -2.05
CA LEU A 10 -5.89 3.51 -2.55
C LEU A 10 -4.83 3.26 -3.64
N LEU A 11 -4.69 4.18 -4.59
CA LEU A 11 -3.67 4.07 -5.65
C LEU A 11 -2.25 4.10 -5.08
N CYS A 12 -2.01 4.96 -4.09
CA CYS A 12 -0.73 5.03 -3.39
C CYS A 12 -0.41 3.71 -2.65
N ALA A 13 -1.38 3.18 -1.91
CA ALA A 13 -1.26 1.89 -1.22
C ALA A 13 -1.02 0.72 -2.20
N ALA A 14 -1.70 0.72 -3.35
CA ALA A 14 -1.54 -0.30 -4.39
C ALA A 14 -0.13 -0.27 -5.02
N MET A 15 0.41 0.93 -5.30
CA MET A 15 1.77 1.08 -5.80
C MET A 15 2.80 0.56 -4.80
N VAL A 16 2.69 0.91 -3.52
CA VAL A 16 3.60 0.41 -2.48
C VAL A 16 3.51 -1.12 -2.34
N THR A 17 2.30 -1.67 -2.42
CA THR A 17 2.07 -3.13 -2.41
C THR A 17 2.81 -3.81 -3.55
N ALA A 18 2.66 -3.31 -4.77
CA ALA A 18 3.29 -3.87 -5.96
C ALA A 18 4.81 -3.78 -5.90
N VAL A 19 5.35 -2.63 -5.51
CA VAL A 19 6.80 -2.40 -5.38
C VAL A 19 7.41 -3.33 -4.33
N MET A 20 6.84 -3.39 -3.13
CA MET A 20 7.37 -4.22 -2.05
C MET A 20 7.24 -5.72 -2.34
N THR A 21 6.14 -6.14 -2.98
CA THR A 21 5.99 -7.53 -3.45
C THR A 21 7.04 -7.85 -4.50
N GLY A 22 7.23 -6.97 -5.49
CA GLY A 22 8.20 -7.15 -6.57
C GLY A 22 9.64 -7.20 -6.07
N LEU A 23 10.03 -6.33 -5.15
CA LEU A 23 11.34 -6.35 -4.50
C LEU A 23 11.57 -7.66 -3.75
N ARG A 24 10.57 -8.15 -3.01
CA ARG A 24 10.69 -9.41 -2.27
C ARG A 24 10.75 -10.64 -3.19
N LEU A 25 10.03 -10.62 -4.30
CA LEU A 25 10.14 -11.65 -5.33
C LEU A 25 11.53 -11.63 -6.00
N ALA A 26 12.10 -10.44 -6.23
CA ALA A 26 13.47 -10.30 -6.73
C ALA A 26 14.51 -10.81 -5.73
N ASP A 27 14.26 -10.65 -4.42
CA ASP A 27 15.07 -11.22 -3.33
C ASP A 27 14.82 -12.72 -3.08
N HIS A 28 14.25 -13.44 -4.04
CA HIS A 28 13.95 -14.88 -3.96
C HIS A 28 12.97 -15.30 -2.84
N ALA A 29 12.15 -14.39 -2.32
CA ALA A 29 11.09 -14.77 -1.38
C ALA A 29 10.00 -15.60 -2.06
N SER A 30 9.39 -16.52 -1.32
CA SER A 30 8.23 -17.26 -1.82
C SER A 30 7.06 -16.31 -2.11
N TRP A 31 6.25 -16.63 -3.14
CA TRP A 31 5.11 -15.80 -3.54
C TRP A 31 4.15 -15.43 -2.39
N PRO A 32 3.78 -16.35 -1.47
CA PRO A 32 2.92 -16.00 -0.33
C PRO A 32 3.58 -15.01 0.63
N GLN A 33 4.90 -15.16 0.86
CA GLN A 33 5.64 -14.28 1.75
C GLN A 33 5.81 -12.87 1.14
N ALA A 34 6.15 -12.79 -0.14
CA ALA A 34 6.28 -11.53 -0.86
C ALA A 34 4.96 -10.74 -0.87
N LEU A 35 3.84 -11.42 -1.11
CA LEU A 35 2.52 -10.80 -1.05
C LEU A 35 2.12 -10.36 0.35
N GLY A 36 2.40 -11.19 1.38
CA GLY A 36 2.13 -10.80 2.76
C GLY A 36 2.85 -9.50 3.14
N ILE A 37 4.12 -9.37 2.75
CA ILE A 37 4.91 -8.16 2.98
C ILE A 37 4.37 -6.98 2.17
N GLY A 38 4.04 -7.19 0.89
CA GLY A 38 3.45 -6.17 0.04
C GLY A 38 2.12 -5.63 0.58
N LEU A 39 1.19 -6.52 0.93
CA LEU A 39 -0.11 -6.15 1.50
C LEU A 39 0.05 -5.44 2.84
N GLY A 40 1.00 -5.85 3.68
CA GLY A 40 1.34 -5.16 4.92
C GLY A 40 1.84 -3.74 4.68
N ALA A 41 2.77 -3.55 3.74
CA ALA A 41 3.30 -2.24 3.39
C ALA A 41 2.23 -1.32 2.75
N GLY A 42 1.39 -1.88 1.88
CA GLY A 42 0.25 -1.17 1.30
C GLY A 42 -0.78 -0.74 2.34
N GLY A 43 -1.14 -1.64 3.26
CA GLY A 43 -2.06 -1.35 4.35
C GLY A 43 -1.56 -0.24 5.28
N ALA A 44 -0.27 -0.29 5.66
CA ALA A 44 0.35 0.77 6.47
C ALA A 44 0.34 2.13 5.74
N THR A 45 0.61 2.12 4.44
CA THR A 45 0.55 3.33 3.59
C THR A 45 -0.85 3.90 3.53
N LEU A 46 -1.87 3.05 3.33
CA LEU A 46 -3.27 3.47 3.28
C LEU A 46 -3.69 4.15 4.58
N LEU A 47 -3.38 3.55 5.72
CA LEU A 47 -3.67 4.13 7.04
C LEU A 47 -2.94 5.45 7.25
N GLY A 48 -1.67 5.53 6.86
CA GLY A 48 -0.88 6.76 6.95
C GLY A 48 -1.47 7.90 6.13
N VAL A 49 -1.77 7.66 4.86
CA VAL A 49 -2.35 8.67 3.95
C VAL A 49 -3.74 9.10 4.43
N ILE A 50 -4.59 8.16 4.86
CA ILE A 50 -5.91 8.50 5.43
C ILE A 50 -5.77 9.35 6.69
N SER A 51 -4.82 9.02 7.58
CA SER A 51 -4.57 9.79 8.81
C SER A 51 -4.13 11.22 8.49
N LEU A 52 -3.25 11.40 7.50
CA LEU A 52 -2.82 12.72 7.02
C LEU A 52 -4.00 13.52 6.42
N LEU A 53 -4.80 12.88 5.58
CA LEU A 53 -5.97 13.52 4.95
C LEU A 53 -7.05 13.92 5.98
N ASN A 54 -7.17 13.18 7.08
CA ASN A 54 -8.09 13.50 8.16
C ASN A 54 -7.57 14.60 9.10
N ARG A 55 -6.25 14.74 9.28
CA ARG A 55 -5.64 15.84 10.05
C ARG A 55 -5.69 17.19 9.33
N GLY A 56 -5.84 17.20 8.02
CA GLY A 56 -5.97 18.42 7.21
C GLY A 56 -7.39 19.02 7.16
N LYS A 57 -8.27 18.64 8.09
CA LYS A 57 -9.61 19.20 8.31
C LYS A 57 -9.64 19.91 9.66
#